data_AF-A0A2V8MFI9-F1
#
_entry.id   AF-A0A2V8MFI9-F1
#
_cell.length_a   1.000
_cell.length_b   1.000
_cell.length_c   1.000
_cell.angle_alpha   90.00
_cell.angle_beta   90.00
_cell.angle_gamma   90.00
#
_symmetry.space_group_name_H-M   'P 1'
#
loop_
_entity.id
_entity.type
_entity.pdbx_description
1 polymer ?
#
loop_
_entity_poly.entity_id
_entity_poly.type
_entity_poly.pdbx_seq_one_letter_code
_entity_poly.pdbx_strand_id
1 'polypeptide(L)'
;MSRKIRYVLLALSVVLMVTYSSDSSSLASQDAAGRPSSPLQLRGLRDRVTVRRDERGIPYIEATNDADLYFAQGYVTASDRLWQMDLL
;
A
#
# COMPACT_ATOMS: atom_id res chain seq x y z
N MET A 1 -49.47 4.45 9.66
CA MET A 1 -48.09 4.96 9.86
C MET A 1 -48.07 6.46 9.54
N SER A 2 -47.81 7.33 10.51
CA SER A 2 -47.94 8.79 10.31
C SER A 2 -46.92 9.30 9.28
N ARG A 3 -47.35 10.18 8.36
CA ARG A 3 -46.52 10.69 7.25
C ARG A 3 -45.19 11.28 7.76
N LYS A 4 -45.17 11.84 8.97
CA LYS A 4 -44.01 12.40 9.66
C LYS A 4 -42.91 11.37 9.95
N ILE A 5 -43.28 10.14 10.34
CA ILE A 5 -42.31 9.06 10.63
C ILE A 5 -41.56 8.62 9.36
N ARG A 6 -42.25 8.63 8.20
CA ARG A 6 -41.64 8.25 6.91
C ARG A 6 -40.56 9.25 6.48
N TYR A 7 -40.77 10.55 6.72
CA TYR A 7 -39.76 11.59 6.44
C TYR A 7 -38.56 11.53 7.38
N VAL A 8 -38.79 11.23 8.66
CA VAL A 8 -37.69 11.08 9.64
C VAL A 8 -36.79 9.90 9.28
N LEU A 9 -37.37 8.76 8.87
CA LEU A 9 -36.58 7.59 8.43
C LEU A 9 -35.83 7.86 7.12
N LEU A 10 -36.45 8.56 6.16
CA LEU A 10 -35.77 8.97 4.93
C LEU A 10 -34.60 9.93 5.22
N ALA A 11 -34.81 10.94 6.05
CA ALA A 11 -33.75 11.87 6.44
C ALA A 11 -32.60 11.17 7.18
N LEU A 12 -32.91 10.24 8.09
CA LEU A 12 -31.91 9.44 8.80
C LEU A 12 -31.09 8.57 7.83
N SER A 13 -31.75 7.94 6.85
CA SER A 13 -31.08 7.11 5.84
C SER A 13 -30.14 7.92 4.94
N VAL A 14 -30.53 9.16 4.56
CA VAL A 14 -29.70 10.05 3.76
C VAL A 14 -28.49 10.54 4.54
N VAL A 15 -28.66 10.87 5.83
CA VAL A 15 -27.55 11.26 6.71
C VAL A 15 -26.56 10.10 6.91
N LEU A 16 -27.06 8.88 7.09
CA LEU A 16 -26.23 7.67 7.18
C LEU A 16 -25.48 7.39 5.87
N MET A 17 -26.10 7.63 4.72
CA MET A 17 -25.46 7.45 3.41
C MET A 17 -24.36 8.48 3.14
N VAL A 18 -24.57 9.75 3.51
CA VAL A 18 -23.57 10.83 3.36
C VAL A 18 -22.36 10.60 4.25
N THR A 19 -22.58 10.16 5.50
CA THR A 19 -21.49 9.86 6.43
C THR A 19 -20.66 8.66 6.00
N TYR A 20 -21.27 7.62 5.44
CA TYR A 20 -20.56 6.43 4.94
C TYR A 20 -19.72 6.72 3.68
N SER A 21 -20.11 7.71 2.87
CA SER A 21 -19.44 8.04 1.61
C SER A 21 -18.15 8.85 1.79
N SER A 22 -17.85 9.31 3.01
CA SER A 22 -16.76 10.26 3.27
C SER A 22 -15.40 9.61 3.58
N ASP A 23 -15.32 8.28 3.71
CA ASP A 23 -14.13 7.57 4.21
C ASP A 23 -13.43 6.65 3.19
N SER A 24 -13.69 6.81 1.88
CA SER A 24 -12.82 6.22 0.84
C SER A 24 -11.66 7.17 0.48
N SER A 25 -10.88 7.49 1.52
CA SER A 25 -9.44 7.75 1.47
C SER A 25 -8.83 7.96 0.07
N SER A 26 -8.86 9.20 -0.38
CA SER A 26 -7.95 9.78 -1.37
C SER A 26 -6.50 9.85 -0.84
N LEU A 27 -5.94 8.72 -0.39
CA LEU A 27 -4.57 8.63 0.13
C LEU A 27 -3.58 7.95 -0.86
N ALA A 28 -4.01 7.64 -2.08
CA ALA A 28 -3.15 7.00 -3.08
C ALA A 28 -2.29 7.98 -3.91
N SER A 29 -2.34 9.28 -3.63
CA SER A 29 -1.73 10.29 -4.52
C SER A 29 -1.01 11.40 -3.74
N GLN A 30 -0.06 11.06 -2.88
CA GLN A 30 0.90 12.06 -2.42
C GLN A 30 2.30 11.43 -2.22
N ASP A 31 3.24 11.90 -3.03
CA ASP A 31 4.69 11.97 -2.76
C ASP A 31 5.65 10.84 -3.20
N ALA A 32 5.41 10.14 -4.33
CA ALA A 32 6.35 9.08 -4.77
C ALA A 32 7.54 9.55 -5.66
N ALA A 33 7.60 10.81 -6.11
CA ALA A 33 8.51 11.19 -7.21
C ALA A 33 9.78 11.98 -6.81
N GLY A 34 10.13 12.11 -5.52
CA GLY A 34 11.32 12.92 -5.20
C GLY A 34 11.86 12.96 -3.77
N ARG A 35 11.20 12.38 -2.76
CA ARG A 35 11.86 12.26 -1.44
C ARG A 35 12.75 11.01 -1.42
N PRO A 36 14.02 11.12 -1.01
CA PRO A 36 14.82 9.94 -0.72
C PRO A 36 14.10 9.14 0.36
N SER A 37 13.84 7.86 0.08
CA SER A 37 13.28 6.95 1.07
C SER A 37 14.25 6.83 2.25
N SER A 38 13.70 6.87 3.46
CA SER A 38 14.51 6.59 4.65
C SER A 38 14.95 5.12 4.62
N PRO A 39 16.21 4.80 5.01
CA PRO A 39 16.68 3.43 5.05
C PRO A 39 15.81 2.56 5.95
N LEU A 40 15.37 1.42 5.45
CA LEU A 40 14.62 0.43 6.22
C LEU A 40 15.59 -0.59 6.84
N GLN A 41 15.47 -0.83 8.14
CA GLN A 41 16.22 -1.89 8.80
C GLN A 41 15.40 -3.19 8.78
N LEU A 42 15.93 -4.21 8.10
CA LEU A 42 15.34 -5.53 8.02
C LEU A 42 16.19 -6.53 8.80
N ARG A 43 15.54 -7.30 9.67
CA ARG A 43 16.20 -8.45 10.31
C ARG A 43 16.49 -9.50 9.24
N GLY A 44 17.73 -9.98 9.19
CA GLY A 44 18.16 -11.01 8.24
C GLY A 44 19.14 -10.52 7.18
N LEU A 45 19.21 -9.20 6.93
CA LEU A 45 20.28 -8.61 6.12
C LEU A 45 21.58 -8.55 6.94
N ARG A 46 22.69 -8.98 6.31
CA ARG A 46 24.04 -8.88 6.91
C ARG A 46 24.71 -7.56 6.56
N ASP A 47 24.48 -7.07 5.35
CA ASP A 47 25.01 -5.83 4.80
C ASP A 47 23.91 -4.92 4.21
N ARG A 48 24.30 -3.72 3.78
CA ARG A 48 23.41 -2.78 3.09
C ARG A 48 23.03 -3.32 1.71
N VAL A 49 21.74 -3.28 1.42
CA VAL A 49 21.19 -3.51 0.07
C VAL A 49 20.53 -2.23 -0.44
N THR A 50 20.79 -1.90 -1.70
CA THR A 50 20.14 -0.77 -2.39
C THR A 50 19.13 -1.31 -3.39
N VAL A 51 17.89 -0.82 -3.31
CA VAL A 51 16.83 -1.13 -4.26
C VAL A 51 16.37 0.15 -4.93
N ARG A 52 16.48 0.23 -6.24
CA ARG A 52 15.98 1.34 -7.05
C ARG A 52 14.99 0.84 -8.08
N ARG A 53 13.92 1.58 -8.33
CA ARG A 53 12.98 1.29 -9.42
C ARG A 53 13.15 2.30 -10.55
N ASP A 54 13.03 1.85 -11.79
CA ASP A 54 12.94 2.75 -12.94
C ASP A 54 11.52 3.33 -13.11
N GLU A 55 11.32 4.14 -14.14
CA GLU A 55 10.03 4.77 -14.46
C GLU A 55 8.90 3.76 -14.75
N ARG A 56 9.25 2.52 -15.10
CA ARG A 56 8.30 1.42 -15.33
C ARG A 56 8.08 0.57 -14.08
N GLY A 57 8.70 0.94 -12.96
CA GLY A 57 8.62 0.22 -11.69
C GLY A 57 9.52 -1.03 -11.63
N ILE A 58 10.42 -1.25 -12.60
CA ILE A 58 11.30 -2.43 -12.61
C ILE A 58 12.36 -2.27 -11.51
N PRO A 59 12.47 -3.23 -10.57
CA PRO A 59 13.45 -3.16 -9.49
C PRO A 59 14.86 -3.57 -9.96
N TYR A 60 15.84 -2.76 -9.58
CA TYR A 60 17.28 -3.04 -9.66
C TYR A 60 17.79 -3.17 -8.23
N ILE A 61 18.39 -4.32 -7.91
CA ILE A 61 18.85 -4.68 -6.57
C ILE A 61 20.37 -4.83 -6.60
N GLU A 62 21.05 -4.10 -5.72
CA GLU A 62 22.50 -4.14 -5.56
C GLU A 62 22.83 -4.56 -4.13
N ALA A 63 23.64 -5.61 -3.98
CA ALA A 63 24.09 -6.16 -2.71
C ALA A 63 25.56 -6.61 -2.82
N THR A 64 26.25 -6.67 -1.68
CA THR A 64 27.66 -7.10 -1.59
C THR A 64 27.83 -8.62 -1.50
N ASN A 65 26.75 -9.36 -1.23
CA ASN A 65 26.75 -10.80 -1.08
C ASN A 65 25.46 -11.42 -1.62
N ASP A 66 25.54 -12.66 -2.07
CA ASP A 66 24.43 -13.36 -2.72
C ASP A 66 23.26 -13.62 -1.77
N ALA A 67 23.55 -13.89 -0.48
CA ALA A 67 22.50 -14.20 0.48
C ALA A 67 21.58 -13.00 0.72
N ASP A 68 22.13 -11.80 0.85
CA ASP A 68 21.38 -10.57 0.99
C ASP A 68 20.68 -10.18 -0.33
N LEU A 69 21.32 -10.46 -1.48
CA LEU A 69 20.70 -10.27 -2.80
C LEU A 69 19.42 -11.11 -2.94
N TYR A 70 19.47 -12.40 -2.62
CA TYR A 70 18.31 -13.28 -2.70
C TYR A 70 17.24 -12.92 -1.67
N PHE A 71 17.64 -12.54 -0.45
CA PHE A 71 16.72 -12.06 0.57
C PHE A 71 15.95 -10.82 0.07
N ALA A 72 16.66 -9.83 -0.45
CA ALA A 72 16.07 -8.61 -0.97
C ALA A 72 15.21 -8.86 -2.22
N GLN A 73 15.63 -9.76 -3.11
CA GLN A 73 14.82 -10.17 -4.26
C GLN A 73 13.47 -10.73 -3.83
N GLY A 74 13.46 -11.63 -2.84
CA GLY A 74 12.21 -12.18 -2.30
C GLY A 74 11.34 -11.10 -1.65
N TYR A 75 11.94 -10.22 -0.84
CA TYR A 75 11.25 -9.09 -0.21
C TYR A 75 10.60 -8.15 -1.23
N VAL A 76 11.34 -7.76 -2.28
CA VAL A 76 10.85 -6.90 -3.36
C VAL A 76 9.73 -7.58 -4.14
N THR A 77 9.91 -8.86 -4.46
CA THR A 77 8.90 -9.65 -5.18
C THR A 77 7.61 -9.77 -4.37
N ALA A 78 7.70 -10.09 -3.08
CA ALA A 78 6.56 -10.12 -2.17
C ALA A 78 5.90 -8.74 -2.06
N SER A 79 6.69 -7.67 -1.95
CA SER A 79 6.14 -6.30 -1.90
C SER A 79 5.25 -5.96 -3.09
N ASP A 80 5.58 -6.49 -4.28
CA ASP A 80 4.82 -6.24 -5.50
C ASP A 80 3.69 -7.28 -5.70
N ARG A 81 3.94 -8.55 -5.39
CA ARG A 81 3.14 -9.71 -5.83
C ARG A 81 2.73 -10.67 -4.72
N LEU A 82 2.76 -10.27 -3.45
CA LEU A 82 2.42 -11.16 -2.32
C LEU A 82 1.08 -11.87 -2.52
N TRP A 83 0.07 -11.12 -2.98
CA TRP A 83 -1.27 -11.66 -3.25
C TRP A 83 -1.27 -12.78 -4.30
N GLN A 84 -0.39 -12.72 -5.31
CA GLN A 84 -0.28 -13.78 -6.31
C GLN A 84 0.42 -15.01 -5.75
N MET A 85 1.42 -14.82 -4.88
CA MET A 85 2.13 -15.92 -4.23
C MET A 85 1.24 -16.66 -3.22
N ASP A 86 0.30 -15.97 -2.58
CA ASP A 86 -0.61 -16.54 -1.58
C ASP A 86 -1.80 -17.29 -2.20
N LEU A 87 -2.22 -16.90 -3.42
CA LEU A 87 -3.37 -17.52 -4.11
C LEU A 87 -3.03 -18.78 -4.92
N LEU A 88 -1.75 -19.12 -5.10
CA LEU A 88 -1.27 -20.27 -5.87
C LEU A 88 -1.05 -21.49 -4.96
#